data_AF-A0AA44A5C0-F1
#
_entry.id   AF-A0AA44A5C0-F1
#
_cell.length_a   1.000
_cell.length_b   1.000
_cell.length_c   1.000
_cell.angle_alpha   90.00
_cell.angle_beta   90.00
_cell.angle_gamma   90.00
#
_symmetry.space_group_name_H-M   'P 1'
#
loop_
_entity.id
_entity.type
_entity.pdbx_description
1 polymer ?
#
loop_
_entity_poly.entity_id
_entity_poly.type
_entity_poly.pdbx_seq_one_letter_code
_entity_poly.pdbx_strand_id
1 'polypeptide(L)'
;YFKRANTKNPERGGAKKVRFGETPTERKAYLIAQRERWADLQNKHLERYQHIDRVDARSLKAQGIEREPERHFGAGQVRQFEPAQLHALMERREAERQAQHCRDECNSVIDVTTTLREALSERDNLTLKHEQTSEPQLKATSDKAFDFEKESDKLNALVSDAMKDIQEEIDLQTLVNDAMAEFQGIHQDMVKAEQQRQQEKERQRLAEQKRQKSDKGWSFSR
;
A
#
# COMPACT_ATOMS: atom_id res chain seq x y z
N TYR A 1 -16.31 32.52 39.20
CA TYR A 1 -15.62 31.44 38.46
C TYR A 1 -14.14 31.74 38.20
N PHE A 2 -13.76 32.80 37.48
CA PHE A 2 -12.36 33.07 37.09
C PHE A 2 -11.46 33.76 38.14
N LYS A 3 -11.93 33.93 39.38
CA LYS A 3 -11.11 34.43 40.50
C LYS A 3 -10.00 33.41 40.83
N ARG A 4 -8.96 33.81 41.58
CA ARG A 4 -7.97 32.84 42.08
C ARG A 4 -8.67 31.78 42.94
N ALA A 5 -8.24 30.53 42.80
CA ALA A 5 -8.81 29.43 43.56
C ALA A 5 -8.43 29.57 45.03
N ASN A 6 -9.41 29.35 45.92
CA ASN A 6 -9.21 29.33 47.35
C ASN A 6 -9.44 27.89 47.84
N THR A 7 -8.36 27.19 48.19
CA THR A 7 -8.44 25.78 48.64
C THR A 7 -9.11 25.65 50.01
N LYS A 8 -9.04 26.69 50.86
CA LYS A 8 -9.60 26.65 52.23
C LYS A 8 -11.09 26.94 52.25
N ASN A 9 -11.54 27.90 51.42
CA ASN A 9 -12.93 28.35 51.32
C ASN A 9 -13.34 28.41 49.83
N PRO A 10 -13.71 27.27 49.22
CA PRO A 10 -14.00 27.17 47.78
C PRO A 10 -15.08 28.15 47.30
N GLU A 11 -16.09 28.40 48.13
CA GLU A 11 -17.22 29.30 47.86
C GLU A 11 -16.82 30.78 47.77
N ARG A 12 -15.67 31.16 48.37
CA ARG A 12 -15.14 32.53 48.32
C ARG A 12 -14.08 32.72 47.24
N GLY A 13 -13.75 31.65 46.49
CA GLY A 13 -12.73 31.63 45.45
C GLY A 13 -13.29 31.45 44.02
N GLY A 14 -12.37 31.29 43.06
CA GLY A 14 -12.70 30.76 41.74
C GLY A 14 -12.42 29.27 41.61
N ALA A 15 -12.71 28.70 40.43
CA ALA A 15 -12.49 27.28 40.17
C ALA A 15 -11.00 26.94 40.16
N LYS A 16 -10.64 25.82 40.79
CA LYS A 16 -9.26 25.31 40.77
C LYS A 16 -8.90 24.89 39.34
N LYS A 17 -7.75 25.38 38.86
CA LYS A 17 -7.18 24.92 37.60
C LYS A 17 -6.74 23.47 37.76
N VAL A 18 -7.25 22.60 36.90
CA VAL A 18 -7.07 21.14 36.98
C VAL A 18 -5.58 20.73 36.90
N ARG A 19 -4.77 21.47 36.13
CA ARG A 19 -3.36 21.12 35.83
C ARG A 19 -2.35 22.18 36.28
N PHE A 20 -2.62 22.87 37.39
CA PHE A 20 -1.69 23.87 37.91
C PHE A 20 -0.55 23.20 38.69
N GLY A 21 0.69 23.38 38.24
CA GLY A 21 1.89 22.85 38.91
C GLY A 21 2.47 21.57 38.30
N GLU A 22 1.91 21.04 37.21
CA GLU A 22 2.46 19.86 36.52
C GLU A 22 3.89 20.14 36.00
N THR A 23 4.76 19.14 36.18
CA THR A 23 6.11 19.14 35.62
C THR A 23 6.07 19.08 34.10
N PRO A 24 7.14 19.53 33.39
CA PRO A 24 7.21 19.42 31.93
C PRO A 24 7.01 17.99 31.43
N THR A 25 7.49 16.98 32.18
CA THR A 25 7.37 15.56 31.84
C THR A 25 5.93 15.07 31.91
N GLU A 26 5.21 15.38 33.00
CA GLU A 26 3.79 15.01 33.16
C GLU A 26 2.93 15.67 32.09
N ARG A 27 3.21 16.95 31.78
CA ARG A 27 2.51 17.66 30.72
C ARG A 27 2.75 17.01 29.36
N LYS A 28 3.98 16.59 29.06
CA LYS A 28 4.32 15.89 27.82
C LYS A 28 3.60 14.54 27.73
N ALA A 29 3.63 13.75 28.80
CA ALA A 29 2.95 12.46 28.86
C ALA A 29 1.44 12.63 28.65
N TYR A 30 0.83 13.62 29.29
CA TYR A 30 -0.58 13.94 29.09
C TYR A 30 -0.90 14.34 27.63
N LEU A 31 -0.05 15.16 27.00
CA LEU A 31 -0.24 15.56 25.60
C LEU A 31 -0.16 14.37 24.66
N ILE A 32 0.78 13.44 24.88
CA ILE A 32 0.90 12.21 24.10
C ILE A 32 -0.36 11.36 24.26
N ALA A 33 -0.78 11.10 25.50
CA ALA A 33 -1.99 10.32 25.77
C ALA A 33 -3.26 10.98 25.19
N GLN A 34 -3.33 12.32 25.15
CA GLN A 34 -4.44 13.03 24.51
C GLN A 34 -4.43 12.85 22.98
N ARG A 35 -3.24 12.88 22.35
CA ARG A 35 -3.10 12.65 20.90
C ARG A 35 -3.46 11.22 20.53
N GLU A 36 -3.04 10.24 21.32
CA GLU A 36 -3.40 8.83 21.14
C GLU A 36 -4.91 8.63 21.24
N ARG A 37 -5.54 9.11 22.33
CA ARG A 37 -7.00 9.04 22.48
C ARG A 37 -7.76 9.65 21.30
N TRP A 38 -7.25 10.76 20.75
CA TRP A 38 -7.87 11.40 19.60
C TRP A 38 -7.72 10.56 18.33
N ALA A 39 -6.51 10.05 18.06
CA ALA A 39 -6.26 9.17 16.92
C ALA A 39 -7.14 7.92 16.97
N ASP A 40 -7.24 7.27 18.14
CA ASP A 40 -8.10 6.10 18.33
C ASP A 40 -9.57 6.41 18.06
N LEU A 41 -10.06 7.55 18.57
CA LEU A 41 -11.44 7.99 18.36
C LEU A 41 -11.69 8.23 16.86
N GLN A 42 -10.79 8.97 16.20
CA GLN A 42 -10.89 9.26 14.78
C GLN A 42 -10.87 7.97 13.94
N ASN A 43 -9.94 7.05 14.22
CA ASN A 43 -9.84 5.79 13.49
C ASN A 43 -11.08 4.91 13.68
N LYS A 44 -11.65 4.85 14.89
CA LYS A 44 -12.94 4.16 15.13
C LYS A 44 -14.08 4.71 14.27
N HIS A 45 -14.11 6.03 14.08
CA HIS A 45 -15.10 6.65 13.20
C HIS A 45 -14.80 6.39 11.72
N LEU A 46 -13.54 6.49 11.30
CA LEU A 46 -13.14 6.17 9.93
C LEU A 46 -13.48 4.72 9.56
N GLU A 47 -13.24 3.78 10.47
CA GLU A 47 -13.59 2.36 10.31
C GLU A 47 -15.10 2.16 10.24
N ARG A 48 -15.88 2.82 11.11
CA ARG A 48 -17.35 2.76 11.08
C ARG A 48 -17.93 3.18 9.73
N TYR A 49 -17.31 4.14 9.06
CA TYR A 49 -17.72 4.62 7.74
C TYR A 49 -16.93 3.98 6.59
N GLN A 50 -16.18 2.91 6.85
CA GLN A 50 -15.43 2.12 5.86
C GLN A 50 -14.40 2.93 5.06
N HIS A 51 -13.84 3.98 5.66
CA HIS A 51 -12.70 4.67 5.07
C HIS A 51 -11.45 3.80 5.25
N ILE A 52 -10.54 3.83 4.27
CA ILE A 52 -9.26 3.11 4.31
C ILE A 52 -8.22 3.90 5.11
N ASP A 53 -8.32 5.23 5.08
CA ASP A 53 -7.38 6.12 5.75
C ASP A 53 -7.32 5.90 7.26
N ARG A 54 -6.12 5.98 7.84
CA ARG A 54 -5.88 5.90 9.28
C ARG A 54 -4.95 7.01 9.73
N VAL A 55 -5.16 7.49 10.95
CA VAL A 55 -4.33 8.52 11.58
C VAL A 55 -3.49 7.87 12.66
N ASP A 56 -2.19 8.17 12.65
CA ASP A 56 -1.24 7.75 13.67
C ASP A 56 -0.75 8.97 14.48
N ALA A 57 -0.82 8.89 15.80
CA ALA A 57 -0.43 9.95 16.73
C ALA A 57 1.10 10.07 16.93
N ARG A 58 1.87 9.07 16.46
CA ARG A 58 3.34 9.04 16.57
C ARG A 58 3.98 10.04 15.61
N SER A 59 5.22 10.44 15.90
CA SER A 59 6.00 11.24 14.97
C SER A 59 6.49 10.38 13.80
N LEU A 60 6.82 11.00 12.65
CA LEU A 60 7.38 10.29 11.49
C LEU A 60 8.59 9.42 11.86
N LYS A 61 9.50 9.95 12.69
CA LYS A 61 10.65 9.20 13.22
C LYS A 61 10.22 7.97 14.04
N ALA A 62 9.19 8.09 14.88
CA ALA A 62 8.69 6.97 15.68
C ALA A 62 7.89 5.95 14.85
N GLN A 63 7.41 6.35 13.67
CA GLN A 63 6.82 5.45 12.67
C GLN A 63 7.88 4.76 11.80
N GLY A 64 9.15 5.17 11.91
CA GLY A 64 10.23 4.69 11.04
C GLY A 64 10.21 5.29 9.64
N ILE A 65 9.48 6.39 9.43
CA ILE A 65 9.38 7.06 8.14
C ILE A 65 10.51 8.10 8.02
N GLU A 66 11.43 7.86 7.10
CA GLU A 66 12.54 8.76 6.75
C GLU A 66 12.10 9.87 5.77
N ARG A 67 10.98 10.54 6.07
CA ARG A 67 10.50 11.70 5.31
C ARG A 67 10.76 12.97 6.11
N GLU A 68 11.21 14.01 5.43
CA GLU A 68 11.33 15.33 6.04
C GLU A 68 9.93 15.91 6.34
N PRO A 69 9.67 16.37 7.58
CA PRO A 69 8.42 17.03 7.91
C PRO A 69 8.21 18.27 7.03
N GLU A 70 7.01 18.41 6.47
CA GLU A 70 6.66 19.62 5.73
C GLU A 70 6.73 20.87 6.61
N ARG A 71 7.18 21.98 6.03
CA ARG A 71 7.13 23.28 6.68
C ARG A 71 5.68 23.75 6.80
N HIS A 72 5.24 24.06 8.01
CA HIS A 72 3.93 24.67 8.22
C HIS A 72 3.90 26.11 7.70
N PHE A 73 3.03 26.37 6.73
CA PHE A 73 2.73 27.72 6.24
C PHE A 73 1.53 28.27 7.01
N GLY A 74 1.73 29.34 7.78
CA GLY A 74 0.64 30.02 8.47
C GLY A 74 -0.30 30.73 7.51
N ALA A 75 -1.53 31.04 7.95
CA ALA A 75 -2.56 31.66 7.09
C ALA A 75 -2.10 32.96 6.41
N GLY A 76 -1.26 33.76 7.08
CA GLY A 76 -0.70 34.99 6.48
C GLY A 76 0.27 34.72 5.33
N GLN A 77 1.07 33.66 5.43
CA GLN A 77 2.04 33.29 4.39
C GLN A 77 1.36 32.64 3.19
N VAL A 78 0.35 31.79 3.43
CA VAL A 78 -0.46 31.19 2.36
C VAL A 78 -1.18 32.26 1.54
N ARG A 79 -1.64 33.35 2.18
CA ARG A 79 -2.28 34.49 1.47
C ARG A 79 -1.33 35.28 0.59
N GLN A 80 -0.02 35.22 0.84
CA GLN A 80 1.00 35.91 0.05
C GLN A 80 1.50 35.05 -1.12
N PHE A 81 1.11 33.78 -1.21
CA PHE A 81 1.52 32.93 -2.32
C PHE A 81 0.72 33.26 -3.57
N GLU A 82 1.44 33.29 -4.69
CA GLU A 82 0.82 33.31 -6.01
C GLU A 82 0.10 31.97 -6.26
N PRO A 83 -1.00 31.95 -7.05
CA PRO A 83 -1.74 30.73 -7.35
C PRO A 83 -0.86 29.61 -7.93
N ALA A 84 0.12 29.97 -8.75
CA ALA A 84 1.08 29.02 -9.33
C ALA A 84 1.99 28.37 -8.27
N GLN A 85 2.38 29.11 -7.22
CA GLN A 85 3.19 28.58 -6.12
C GLN A 85 2.38 27.61 -5.25
N LEU A 86 1.09 27.91 -5.03
CA LEU A 86 0.18 27.01 -4.34
C LEU A 86 -0.02 25.71 -5.13
N HIS A 87 -0.20 25.81 -6.45
CA HIS A 87 -0.34 24.65 -7.32
C HIS A 87 0.89 23.75 -7.27
N ALA A 88 2.09 24.31 -7.44
CA ALA A 88 3.34 23.57 -7.34
C ALA A 88 3.52 22.87 -5.98
N LEU A 89 3.07 23.50 -4.89
CA LEU A 89 3.08 22.89 -3.56
C LEU A 89 2.10 21.71 -3.46
N MET A 90 0.91 21.83 -4.05
CA MET A 90 -0.09 20.75 -4.09
C MET A 90 0.40 19.58 -4.94
N GLU A 91 0.95 19.84 -6.13
CA GLU A 91 1.56 18.81 -6.99
C GLU A 91 2.67 18.06 -6.26
N ARG A 92 3.57 18.78 -5.58
CA ARG A 92 4.62 18.16 -4.77
C ARG A 92 4.04 17.24 -3.70
N ARG A 93 2.99 17.66 -2.98
CA ARG A 93 2.33 16.83 -1.96
C ARG A 93 1.70 15.57 -2.55
N GLU A 94 1.09 15.69 -3.72
CA GLU A 94 0.49 14.56 -4.43
C GLU A 94 1.54 13.56 -4.89
N ALA A 95 2.64 14.04 -5.49
CA ALA A 95 3.78 13.21 -5.88
C ALA A 95 4.41 12.50 -4.67
N GLU A 96 4.59 13.20 -3.54
CA GLU A 96 5.11 12.57 -2.32
C GLU A 96 4.16 11.50 -1.77
N ARG A 97 2.84 11.73 -1.81
CA ARG A 97 1.83 10.74 -1.39
C ARG A 97 1.81 9.52 -2.31
N GLN A 98 1.90 9.72 -3.62
CA GLN A 98 1.98 8.63 -4.60
C GLN A 98 3.25 7.80 -4.38
N ALA A 99 4.40 8.44 -4.18
CA ALA A 99 5.64 7.74 -3.89
C ALA A 99 5.58 6.92 -2.59
N GLN A 100 4.88 7.42 -1.56
CA GLN A 100 4.60 6.65 -0.34
C GLN A 100 3.72 5.44 -0.64
N HIS A 101 2.62 5.65 -1.37
CA HIS A 101 1.71 4.57 -1.74
C HIS A 101 2.42 3.46 -2.52
N CYS A 102 3.22 3.80 -3.53
CA CYS A 102 4.00 2.80 -4.27
C CYS A 102 4.99 2.04 -3.39
N ARG A 103 5.61 2.70 -2.39
CA ARG A 103 6.50 2.00 -1.43
C ARG A 103 5.72 1.02 -0.57
N ASP A 104 4.56 1.44 -0.08
CA ASP A 104 3.70 0.60 0.75
C ASP A 104 3.17 -0.60 -0.04
N GLU A 105 2.79 -0.40 -1.30
CA GLU A 105 2.42 -1.47 -2.23
C GLU A 105 3.57 -2.46 -2.43
N CYS A 106 4.79 -1.99 -2.75
CA CYS A 106 5.97 -2.86 -2.87
C CYS A 106 6.23 -3.68 -1.59
N ASN A 107 6.14 -3.04 -0.43
CA ASN A 107 6.32 -3.70 0.87
C ASN A 107 5.20 -4.72 1.16
N SER A 108 3.98 -4.49 0.68
CA SER A 108 2.86 -5.42 0.85
C SER A 108 2.97 -6.69 0.00
N VAL A 109 3.59 -6.58 -1.19
CA VAL A 109 3.72 -7.72 -2.12
C VAL A 109 4.85 -8.65 -1.69
N ILE A 110 5.93 -8.10 -1.12
CA ILE A 110 7.07 -8.87 -0.61
C ILE A 110 7.52 -8.27 0.72
N ASP A 111 7.17 -8.92 1.84
CA ASP A 111 7.68 -8.52 3.15
C ASP A 111 9.11 -9.03 3.35
N VAL A 112 10.05 -8.42 2.62
CA VAL A 112 11.48 -8.72 2.71
C VAL A 112 12.01 -8.38 4.10
N THR A 113 11.37 -7.46 4.83
CA THR A 113 11.86 -6.98 6.12
C THR A 113 11.61 -7.96 7.25
N THR A 114 10.45 -8.62 7.29
CA THR A 114 10.21 -9.73 8.22
C THR A 114 11.02 -10.96 7.81
N THR A 115 11.01 -11.31 6.52
CA THR A 115 11.77 -12.45 5.99
C THR A 115 13.27 -12.35 6.30
N LEU A 116 13.89 -11.17 6.12
CA LEU A 116 15.30 -10.95 6.48
C LEU A 116 15.55 -10.95 8.00
N ARG A 117 14.64 -10.38 8.80
CA ARG A 117 14.76 -10.38 10.26
C ARG A 117 14.68 -11.80 10.81
N GLU A 118 13.76 -12.59 10.29
CA GLU A 118 13.59 -14.01 10.63
C GLU A 118 14.85 -14.79 10.25
N ALA A 119 15.34 -14.64 9.02
CA ALA A 119 16.59 -15.28 8.57
C ALA A 119 17.82 -14.89 9.42
N LEU A 120 17.94 -13.61 9.81
CA LEU A 120 19.01 -13.16 10.70
C LEU A 120 18.86 -13.77 12.10
N SER A 121 17.64 -13.84 12.63
CA SER A 121 17.38 -14.47 13.93
C SER A 121 17.65 -15.98 13.89
N GLU A 122 17.33 -16.66 12.80
CA GLU A 122 17.65 -18.07 12.60
C GLU A 122 19.16 -18.30 12.58
N ARG A 123 19.91 -17.47 11.85
CA ARG A 123 21.38 -17.51 11.85
C ARG A 123 21.96 -17.29 13.25
N ASP A 124 21.50 -16.28 13.96
CA ASP A 124 22.00 -15.95 15.30
C ASP A 124 21.65 -17.08 16.30
N ASN A 125 20.47 -17.69 16.19
CA ASN A 125 20.08 -18.87 16.95
C ASN A 125 20.90 -20.12 16.59
N LEU A 126 21.27 -20.30 15.31
CA LEU A 126 22.14 -21.40 14.86
C LEU A 126 23.58 -21.21 15.38
N THR A 127 24.10 -19.99 15.41
CA THR A 127 25.41 -19.71 16.01
C THR A 127 25.44 -20.01 17.51
N LEU A 128 24.37 -19.67 18.24
CA LEU A 128 24.23 -20.01 19.66
C LEU A 128 24.11 -21.52 19.89
N LYS A 129 23.40 -22.25 19.02
CA LYS A 129 23.36 -23.72 19.07
C LYS A 129 24.73 -24.33 18.79
N HIS A 130 25.47 -23.82 17.81
CA HIS A 130 26.81 -24.31 17.45
C HIS A 130 27.83 -24.12 18.58
N GLU A 131 27.77 -22.98 19.29
CA GLU A 131 28.60 -22.69 20.46
C GLU A 131 28.27 -23.58 21.67
N GLN A 132 27.02 -24.05 21.82
CA GLN A 132 26.65 -25.00 22.87
C GLN A 132 26.97 -26.47 22.55
N THR A 133 27.20 -26.82 21.27
CA THR A 133 27.52 -28.19 20.82
C THR A 133 29.01 -28.50 20.65
N SER A 134 29.91 -27.55 20.92
CA SER A 134 31.37 -27.73 20.83
C SER A 134 31.96 -27.52 22.23
N GLU A 135 32.30 -28.46 23.11
CA GLU A 135 32.73 -29.87 23.11
C GLU A 135 32.59 -30.38 24.59
N PRO A 136 32.69 -31.69 24.93
CA PRO A 136 33.42 -32.74 24.22
C PRO A 136 32.68 -34.08 24.12
N GLN A 137 32.37 -34.55 22.91
CA GLN A 137 32.30 -35.99 22.63
C GLN A 137 32.94 -36.33 21.28
N LEU A 138 34.25 -36.12 21.20
CA LEU A 138 35.10 -36.94 20.34
C LEU A 138 35.22 -38.33 20.97
N LYS A 139 34.24 -39.21 20.69
CA LYS A 139 34.37 -40.68 20.68
C LYS A 139 32.98 -41.30 20.47
N ALA A 140 32.93 -42.25 19.52
CA ALA A 140 31.80 -43.11 19.18
C ALA A 140 30.77 -42.50 18.21
N THR A 141 31.14 -42.42 16.93
CA THR A 141 30.49 -43.18 15.84
C THR A 141 31.33 -43.00 14.55
N SER A 142 32.57 -43.51 14.57
CA SER A 142 33.10 -44.16 13.37
C SER A 142 32.26 -45.42 13.17
N ASP A 143 31.92 -45.76 11.94
CA ASP A 143 31.29 -47.03 11.50
C ASP A 143 29.83 -46.96 11.07
N LYS A 144 29.44 -45.86 10.41
CA LYS A 144 28.49 -45.98 9.30
C LYS A 144 29.12 -45.29 8.10
N ALA A 145 29.71 -46.07 7.20
CA ALA A 145 30.27 -45.56 5.96
C ALA A 145 29.15 -44.80 5.23
N PHE A 146 29.28 -43.47 5.19
CA PHE A 146 28.39 -42.59 4.47
C PHE A 146 28.68 -42.79 2.99
N ASP A 147 27.80 -43.57 2.35
CA ASP A 147 27.97 -44.05 0.99
C ASP A 147 27.56 -42.94 0.01
N PHE A 148 28.54 -42.09 -0.34
CA PHE A 148 28.35 -40.83 -1.07
C PHE A 148 27.63 -41.03 -2.43
N GLU A 149 27.87 -42.17 -3.08
CA GLU A 149 27.21 -42.51 -4.35
C GLU A 149 25.71 -42.73 -4.16
N LYS A 150 25.33 -43.50 -3.13
CA LYS A 150 23.94 -43.86 -2.86
C LYS A 150 23.08 -42.69 -2.37
N GLU A 151 23.70 -41.73 -1.68
CA GLU A 151 23.03 -40.49 -1.30
C GLU A 151 22.89 -39.52 -2.46
N SER A 152 23.86 -39.48 -3.38
CA SER A 152 23.75 -38.67 -4.61
C SER A 152 22.62 -39.16 -5.50
N ASP A 153 22.41 -40.48 -5.60
CA ASP A 153 21.31 -41.06 -6.37
C ASP A 153 19.94 -40.72 -5.76
N LYS A 154 19.83 -40.72 -4.43
CA LYS A 154 18.61 -40.28 -3.74
C LYS A 154 18.34 -38.80 -3.95
N LEU A 155 19.38 -37.96 -3.91
CA LEU A 155 19.24 -36.53 -4.16
C LEU A 155 18.80 -36.25 -5.60
N ASN A 156 19.41 -36.93 -6.57
CA ASN A 156 19.05 -36.81 -7.99
C ASN A 156 17.62 -37.28 -8.25
N ALA A 157 17.18 -38.37 -7.62
CA ALA A 157 15.80 -38.83 -7.72
C ALA A 157 14.81 -37.80 -7.14
N LEU A 158 15.12 -37.21 -5.98
CA LEU A 158 14.28 -36.20 -5.35
C LEU A 158 14.19 -34.91 -6.19
N VAL A 159 15.32 -34.49 -6.76
CA VAL A 159 15.38 -33.33 -7.66
C VAL A 159 14.60 -33.60 -8.95
N SER A 160 14.70 -34.81 -9.50
CA SER A 160 13.95 -35.18 -10.71
C SER A 160 12.44 -35.25 -10.45
N ASP A 161 12.01 -35.68 -9.27
CA ASP A 161 10.60 -35.73 -8.87
C ASP A 161 10.05 -34.30 -8.70
N ALA A 162 10.78 -33.43 -7.99
CA ALA A 162 10.42 -32.02 -7.86
C ALA A 162 10.39 -31.28 -9.20
N MET A 163 11.33 -31.57 -10.11
CA MET A 163 11.32 -30.99 -11.46
C MET A 163 10.17 -31.52 -12.32
N LYS A 164 9.72 -32.76 -12.07
CA LYS A 164 8.56 -33.34 -12.74
C LYS A 164 7.26 -32.69 -12.26
N ASP A 165 7.11 -32.47 -10.94
CA ASP A 165 5.96 -31.76 -10.36
C ASP A 165 5.86 -30.31 -10.89
N ILE A 166 6.97 -29.60 -11.00
CA ILE A 166 7.01 -28.24 -11.59
C ILE A 166 6.62 -28.26 -13.08
N GLN A 167 7.00 -29.32 -13.82
CA GLN A 167 6.67 -29.47 -15.22
C GLN A 167 5.19 -29.87 -15.44
N GLU A 168 4.57 -30.57 -14.47
CA GLU A 168 3.13 -30.88 -14.46
C GLU A 168 2.27 -29.66 -14.06
N GLU A 169 2.76 -28.75 -13.21
CA GLU A 169 2.04 -27.52 -12.84
C GLU A 169 2.02 -26.45 -13.94
N ILE A 170 3.00 -26.47 -14.85
CA ILE A 170 3.09 -25.51 -15.96
C ILE A 170 3.05 -26.29 -17.28
N ASP A 171 1.84 -26.69 -17.69
CA ASP A 171 1.61 -27.14 -19.06
C ASP A 171 1.70 -25.93 -20.01
N LEU A 172 2.94 -25.56 -20.35
CA LEU A 172 3.27 -24.45 -21.24
C LEU A 172 2.51 -24.54 -22.57
N GLN A 173 2.14 -25.74 -23.00
CA GLN A 173 1.40 -25.94 -24.23
C GLN A 173 -0.06 -25.48 -24.09
N THR A 174 -0.72 -25.75 -22.95
CA THR A 174 -2.08 -25.23 -22.71
C THR A 174 -2.07 -23.72 -22.50
N LEU A 175 -1.11 -23.19 -21.75
CA LEU A 175 -0.98 -21.74 -21.57
C LEU A 175 -0.76 -20.99 -22.89
N VAL A 176 0.07 -21.53 -23.78
CA VAL A 176 0.29 -20.94 -25.11
C VAL A 176 -0.96 -21.07 -25.99
N ASN A 177 -1.69 -22.19 -25.90
CA ASN A 177 -2.94 -22.36 -26.65
C ASN A 177 -4.04 -21.39 -26.18
N ASP A 178 -4.18 -21.20 -24.86
CA ASP A 178 -5.14 -20.25 -24.28
C ASP A 178 -4.79 -18.81 -24.67
N ALA A 179 -3.52 -18.42 -24.57
CA ALA A 179 -3.07 -17.10 -25.01
C ALA A 179 -3.30 -16.86 -26.51
N MET A 180 -3.09 -17.88 -27.35
CA MET A 180 -3.40 -17.78 -28.79
C MET A 180 -4.90 -17.65 -29.05
N ALA A 181 -5.75 -18.35 -28.29
CA ALA A 181 -7.21 -18.27 -28.42
C ALA A 181 -7.74 -16.88 -28.02
N GLU A 182 -7.24 -16.32 -26.92
CA GLU A 182 -7.58 -14.97 -26.48
C GLU A 182 -7.21 -13.92 -27.55
N PHE A 183 -6.00 -14.01 -28.10
CA PHE A 183 -5.54 -13.08 -29.13
C PHE A 183 -6.41 -13.14 -30.41
N GLN A 184 -6.80 -14.35 -30.83
CA GLN A 184 -7.71 -14.53 -31.97
C GLN A 184 -9.10 -13.95 -31.69
N GLY A 185 -9.61 -14.09 -30.45
CA GLY A 185 -10.87 -13.50 -30.02
C GLY A 185 -10.86 -11.97 -30.12
N ILE A 186 -9.83 -11.33 -29.56
CA ILE A 186 -9.65 -9.87 -29.60
C ILE A 186 -9.60 -9.37 -31.06
N HIS A 187 -8.89 -10.07 -31.94
CA HIS A 187 -8.82 -9.70 -33.35
C HIS A 187 -10.20 -9.79 -34.04
N GLN A 188 -10.95 -10.87 -33.79
CA GLN A 188 -12.30 -11.01 -34.34
C GLN A 188 -13.25 -9.92 -33.85
N ASP A 189 -13.17 -9.56 -32.57
CA ASP A 189 -14.01 -8.52 -31.99
C ASP A 189 -13.64 -7.13 -32.49
N MET A 190 -12.35 -6.86 -32.69
CA MET A 190 -11.87 -5.63 -33.33
C MET A 190 -12.41 -5.51 -34.77
N VAL A 191 -12.35 -6.57 -35.56
CA VAL A 191 -12.87 -6.60 -36.94
C VAL A 191 -14.39 -6.39 -36.96
N LYS A 192 -15.13 -7.06 -36.07
CA LYS A 192 -16.59 -6.87 -35.94
C LYS A 192 -16.94 -5.43 -35.53
N ALA A 193 -16.22 -4.86 -34.57
CA ALA A 193 -16.41 -3.49 -34.14
C ALA A 193 -16.13 -2.48 -35.27
N GLU A 194 -15.13 -2.76 -36.11
CA GLU A 194 -14.82 -1.93 -37.27
C GLU A 194 -15.89 -2.01 -38.37
N GLN A 195 -16.41 -3.20 -38.63
CA GLN A 195 -17.53 -3.40 -39.54
C GLN A 195 -18.80 -2.68 -39.05
N GLN A 196 -19.10 -2.74 -37.75
CA GLN A 196 -20.23 -2.02 -37.16
C GLN A 196 -20.06 -0.50 -37.33
N ARG A 197 -18.86 0.04 -37.07
CA ARG A 197 -18.56 1.46 -37.31
C ARG A 197 -18.74 1.86 -38.77
N GLN A 198 -18.39 0.99 -39.73
CA GLN A 198 -18.60 1.25 -41.16
C GLN A 198 -20.09 1.23 -41.52
N GLN A 199 -20.85 0.25 -41.05
CA GLN A 199 -22.30 0.19 -41.26
C GLN A 199 -23.02 1.40 -40.64
N GLU A 200 -22.58 1.86 -39.48
CA GLU A 200 -23.14 3.05 -38.84
C GLU A 200 -22.84 4.32 -39.65
N LYS A 201 -21.61 4.49 -40.15
CA LYS A 201 -21.26 5.58 -41.06
C LYS A 201 -22.09 5.56 -42.34
N GLU A 202 -22.33 4.39 -42.93
CA GLU A 202 -23.19 4.25 -44.10
C GLU A 202 -24.65 4.58 -43.80
N ARG A 203 -25.18 4.14 -42.65
CA ARG A 203 -26.51 4.52 -42.17
C ARG A 203 -26.65 6.02 -41.97
N GLN A 204 -25.64 6.67 -41.39
CA GLN A 204 -25.60 8.12 -41.22
C GLN A 204 -25.60 8.84 -42.58
N ARG A 205 -24.77 8.41 -43.54
CA ARG A 205 -24.76 8.95 -44.91
C ARG A 205 -26.11 8.81 -45.60
N LEU A 206 -26.76 7.65 -45.49
CA LEU A 206 -28.11 7.42 -46.03
C LEU A 206 -29.17 8.31 -45.36
N ALA A 207 -29.07 8.52 -44.04
CA ALA A 207 -29.96 9.42 -43.31
C ALA A 207 -29.77 10.89 -43.70
N GLU A 208 -28.53 11.36 -43.87
CA GLU A 208 -28.21 12.70 -44.38
C GLU A 208 -28.72 12.90 -45.81
N GLN A 209 -28.53 11.90 -46.68
CA GLN A 209 -29.00 11.97 -48.06
C GLN A 209 -30.54 12.00 -48.14
N LYS A 210 -31.24 11.33 -47.22
CA LYS A 210 -32.70 11.44 -47.09
C LYS A 210 -33.14 12.82 -46.58
N ARG A 211 -32.44 13.41 -45.60
CA ARG A 211 -32.69 14.78 -45.12
C ARG A 211 -32.50 15.82 -46.23
N GLN A 212 -31.46 15.70 -47.05
CA GLN A 212 -31.25 16.62 -48.18
C GLN A 212 -32.29 16.49 -49.30
N LYS A 213 -32.92 15.32 -49.46
CA LYS A 213 -33.96 15.10 -50.47
C LYS A 213 -35.34 15.61 -50.03
N SER A 214 -35.64 15.69 -48.72
CA SER A 214 -36.92 16.24 -48.24
C SER A 214 -37.03 17.77 -48.42
N ASP A 215 -35.90 18.50 -48.39
CA ASP A 215 -35.91 19.97 -48.47
C ASP A 215 -36.05 20.53 -49.90
N LYS A 216 -36.04 19.69 -50.94
CA LYS A 216 -36.23 20.12 -52.35
C LYS A 216 -37.69 20.03 -52.83
N GLY A 217 -38.64 19.81 -51.92
CA GLY A 217 -40.02 19.46 -52.26
C GLY A 217 -41.08 20.38 -51.68
N TRP A 218 -40.89 21.71 -51.67
CA TRP A 218 -42.01 22.67 -51.61
C TRP A 218 -41.60 24.02 -52.19
N SER A 219 -41.55 24.09 -53.52
CA SER A 219 -41.88 25.32 -54.24
C SER A 219 -43.18 25.05 -55.00
N PHE A 220 -44.29 25.61 -54.48
CA PHE A 220 -45.54 25.68 -55.25
C PHE A 220 -46.01 27.14 -55.31
N SER A 221 -46.29 27.53 -56.54
CA SER A 221 -46.62 28.86 -57.04
C SER A 221 -48.00 29.36 -56.60
N ARG A 222 -48.13 30.65 -56.26
CA ARG A 222 -48.95 31.67 -56.95
C ARG A 222 -48.95 32.98 -56.15
#